data_AF-G5DYK2-F1
#
_entry.id   AF-G5DYK2-F1
#
_cell.length_a   1.000
_cell.length_b   1.000
_cell.length_c   1.000
_cell.angle_alpha   90.00
_cell.angle_beta   90.00
_cell.angle_gamma   90.00
#
_symmetry.space_group_name_H-M   'P 1'
#
loop_
_entity.id
_entity.type
_entity.pdbx_description
1 polymer ?
#
loop_
_entity_poly.entity_id
_entity_poly.type
_entity_poly.pdbx_seq_one_letter_code
_entity_poly.pdbx_strand_id
1 'polypeptide(L)'
;INRNDLVDYITTHYKGPRIVLAAAGGVSHNDLCDLAKFHFGNLPSTYDGETLPPCSFTGSEIRVQDDKMPLAHIAISVEAVGWSHPDTIPLMVANTLIGNWDRSFGGGVNLSSKLAQLTCHGNLCH
;
A
#
# COMPACT_ATOMS: atom_id res chain seq x y z
N ILE A 1 -9.09 -9.55 -22.37
CA ILE A 1 -7.72 -10.02 -22.10
C ILE A 1 -7.46 -11.29 -22.90
N ASN A 2 -6.43 -11.28 -23.73
CA ASN A 2 -6.00 -12.39 -24.58
C ASN A 2 -4.47 -12.59 -24.43
N ARG A 3 -3.93 -13.61 -25.10
CA ARG A 3 -2.49 -13.93 -25.02
C ARG A 3 -1.59 -12.77 -25.47
N ASN A 4 -1.96 -12.05 -26.52
CA ASN A 4 -1.16 -10.95 -27.04
C ASN A 4 -1.11 -9.80 -26.04
N ASP A 5 -2.23 -9.48 -25.38
CA ASP A 5 -2.26 -8.47 -24.32
C ASP A 5 -1.23 -8.78 -23.21
N LEU A 6 -1.08 -10.07 -22.85
CA LEU A 6 -0.11 -10.51 -21.84
C LEU A 6 1.34 -10.41 -22.33
N VAL A 7 1.60 -10.82 -23.58
CA VAL A 7 2.93 -10.72 -24.20
C VAL A 7 3.35 -9.26 -24.26
N ASP A 8 2.48 -8.39 -24.75
CA ASP A 8 2.74 -6.96 -24.88
C ASP A 8 3.02 -6.33 -23.50
N TYR A 9 2.22 -6.68 -22.48
CA TYR A 9 2.42 -6.19 -21.11
C TYR A 9 3.79 -6.59 -20.54
N ILE A 10 4.18 -7.87 -20.67
CA ILE A 10 5.47 -8.37 -20.21
C ILE A 10 6.61 -7.68 -20.97
N THR A 11 6.53 -7.65 -22.31
CA THR A 11 7.56 -7.03 -23.15
C THR A 11 7.72 -5.55 -22.86
N THR A 12 6.66 -4.85 -22.47
CA THR A 12 6.70 -3.41 -22.15
C THR A 12 7.23 -3.14 -20.74
N HIS A 13 6.72 -3.85 -19.73
CA HIS A 13 6.93 -3.48 -18.33
C HIS A 13 8.06 -4.25 -17.63
N TYR A 14 8.39 -5.47 -18.05
CA TYR A 14 9.38 -6.32 -17.37
C TYR A 14 10.78 -6.01 -17.89
N LYS A 15 11.30 -4.85 -17.50
CA LYS A 15 12.62 -4.33 -17.86
C LYS A 15 13.55 -4.34 -16.65
N GLY A 16 14.84 -4.58 -16.88
CA GLY A 16 15.87 -4.62 -15.84
C GLY A 16 15.81 -3.41 -14.87
N PRO A 17 15.81 -2.15 -15.37
CA PRO A 17 15.73 -0.96 -14.52
C PRO A 17 14.45 -0.79 -13.68
N ARG A 18 13.39 -1.57 -13.97
CA ARG A 18 12.12 -1.54 -13.23
C ARG A 18 11.94 -2.73 -12.27
N ILE A 19 12.98 -3.55 -12.12
CA ILE A 19 12.97 -4.75 -11.27
C ILE A 19 14.05 -4.57 -10.19
N VAL A 20 13.70 -4.91 -8.94
CA VAL A 20 14.62 -4.96 -7.81
C VAL A 20 14.74 -6.40 -7.34
N LEU A 21 15.96 -6.94 -7.30
CA LEU A 21 16.27 -8.20 -6.64
C LEU A 21 16.60 -7.92 -5.16
N ALA A 22 15.76 -8.42 -4.25
CA ALA A 22 15.96 -8.28 -2.81
C ALA A 22 16.16 -9.66 -2.16
N ALA A 23 17.10 -9.74 -1.21
CA ALA A 23 17.35 -10.92 -0.40
C ALA A 23 17.62 -10.51 1.05
N ALA A 24 17.17 -11.31 2.01
CA ALA A 24 17.37 -11.09 3.44
C ALA A 24 17.68 -12.42 4.14
N GLY A 25 18.58 -12.40 5.14
CA GLY A 25 19.05 -13.58 5.86
C GLY A 25 20.56 -13.79 5.75
N GLY A 26 21.02 -15.04 5.89
CA GLY A 26 22.44 -15.42 5.77
C GLY A 26 22.93 -15.47 4.32
N VAL A 27 22.82 -14.35 3.60
CA VAL A 27 23.14 -14.24 2.17
C VAL A 27 24.41 -13.42 1.99
N SER A 28 25.36 -13.92 1.20
CA SER A 28 26.52 -13.16 0.74
C SER A 28 26.09 -12.22 -0.39
N HIS A 29 26.39 -10.92 -0.25
CA HIS A 29 26.06 -9.93 -1.28
C HIS A 29 26.77 -10.22 -2.62
N ASN A 30 28.01 -10.70 -2.57
CA ASN A 30 28.79 -10.99 -3.77
C ASN A 30 28.17 -12.18 -4.54
N ASP A 31 27.86 -13.26 -3.83
CA ASP A 31 27.24 -14.45 -4.40
C ASP A 31 25.88 -14.10 -5.01
N LEU A 32 25.10 -13.25 -4.33
CA LEU A 32 23.83 -12.74 -4.85
C LEU A 32 24.03 -11.93 -6.15
N CYS A 33 25.01 -11.04 -6.19
CA CYS A 33 25.33 -10.27 -7.38
C CYS A 33 25.78 -11.16 -8.55
N ASP A 34 26.57 -12.18 -8.28
CA ASP A 34 27.07 -13.09 -9.31
C ASP A 34 25.96 -13.99 -9.86
N LEU A 35 25.09 -14.50 -8.99
CA LEU A 35 23.87 -15.22 -9.40
C LEU A 35 22.91 -14.29 -10.15
N ALA A 36 22.77 -13.03 -9.74
CA ALA A 36 21.94 -12.06 -10.43
C ALA A 36 22.44 -11.79 -11.85
N LYS A 37 23.75 -11.59 -12.02
CA LYS A 37 24.36 -11.45 -13.35
C LYS A 37 24.17 -12.73 -14.17
N PHE A 38 24.36 -13.90 -13.58
CA PHE A 38 24.25 -15.19 -14.27
C PHE A 38 22.82 -15.46 -14.76
N HIS A 39 21.80 -15.27 -13.92
CA HIS A 39 20.41 -15.58 -14.25
C HIS A 39 19.66 -14.44 -14.95
N PHE A 40 19.98 -13.19 -14.63
CA PHE A 40 19.21 -12.01 -15.06
C PHE A 40 20.02 -11.00 -15.88
N GLY A 41 21.30 -11.27 -16.15
CA GLY A 41 22.17 -10.35 -16.92
C GLY A 41 21.69 -10.08 -18.35
N ASN A 42 20.84 -10.95 -18.89
CA ASN A 42 20.26 -10.82 -20.24
C ASN A 42 18.87 -10.14 -20.24
N LEU A 43 18.41 -9.58 -19.11
CA LEU A 43 17.15 -8.84 -19.10
C LEU A 43 17.24 -7.57 -19.95
N PRO A 44 16.20 -7.23 -20.74
CA PRO A 44 16.18 -5.99 -21.51
C PRO A 44 16.34 -4.77 -20.60
N SER A 45 17.33 -3.93 -20.89
CA SER A 45 17.67 -2.74 -20.11
C SER A 45 17.12 -1.44 -20.69
N THR A 46 16.71 -1.44 -21.96
CA THR A 46 16.11 -0.27 -22.60
C THR A 46 14.69 -0.05 -22.06
N TYR A 47 14.49 1.11 -21.45
CA TYR A 47 13.21 1.61 -20.99
C TYR A 47 13.19 3.12 -21.24
N ASP A 48 12.35 3.55 -22.18
CA ASP A 48 12.06 4.97 -22.37
C ASP A 48 11.18 5.37 -21.18
N GLY A 49 11.77 6.05 -20.22
CA GLY A 49 11.14 6.37 -18.94
C GLY A 49 9.77 7.01 -19.09
N GLU A 50 8.69 6.22 -18.99
CA GLU A 50 7.35 6.78 -18.96
C GLU A 50 7.17 7.51 -17.63
N THR A 51 6.89 8.81 -17.73
CA THR A 51 6.41 9.58 -16.59
C THR A 51 4.95 9.22 -16.38
N LEU A 52 4.64 8.62 -15.24
CA LEU A 52 3.26 8.32 -14.88
C LEU A 52 2.46 9.64 -14.85
N PRO A 53 1.28 9.70 -15.46
CA PRO A 53 0.45 10.89 -15.39
C PRO A 53 0.07 11.16 -13.93
N PRO A 54 -0.03 12.43 -13.51
CA PRO A 54 -0.47 12.76 -12.16
C PRO A 54 -1.92 12.28 -11.96
N CYS A 55 -2.16 11.60 -10.84
CA CYS A 55 -3.51 11.23 -10.41
C CYS A 55 -4.08 12.32 -9.49
N SER A 56 -5.28 12.82 -9.77
CA SER A 56 -5.96 13.81 -8.94
C SER A 56 -6.95 13.15 -7.98
N PHE A 57 -6.92 13.55 -6.71
CA PHE A 57 -7.90 13.11 -5.72
C PHE A 57 -9.25 13.80 -5.97
N THR A 58 -10.34 13.03 -6.01
CA THR A 58 -11.71 13.56 -6.13
C THR A 58 -12.50 13.22 -4.87
N GLY A 59 -12.79 14.23 -4.06
CA GLY A 59 -13.69 14.06 -2.91
C GLY A 59 -15.09 13.69 -3.38
N SER A 60 -15.48 12.44 -3.15
CA SER A 60 -16.76 11.88 -3.56
C SER A 60 -17.22 10.81 -2.58
N GLU A 61 -18.49 10.40 -2.69
CA GLU A 61 -19.07 9.36 -1.85
C GLU A 61 -19.76 8.32 -2.73
N ILE A 62 -19.58 7.04 -2.37
CA ILE A 62 -20.28 5.91 -2.98
C ILE A 62 -20.93 5.11 -1.86
N ARG A 63 -22.22 4.83 -1.99
CA ARG A 63 -22.99 4.01 -1.05
C ARG A 63 -23.52 2.78 -1.78
N VAL A 64 -23.26 1.61 -1.23
CA VAL A 64 -23.85 0.35 -1.67
C VAL A 64 -24.74 -0.14 -0.54
N GLN A 65 -26.05 -0.14 -0.79
CA GLN A 65 -27.02 -0.64 0.18
C GLN A 65 -27.21 -2.15 -0.02
N ASP A 66 -26.88 -2.92 1.01
CA ASP A 66 -27.18 -4.35 1.09
C ASP A 66 -27.74 -4.68 2.47
N ASP A 67 -29.07 -4.78 2.55
CA ASP A 67 -29.79 -5.05 3.81
C ASP A 67 -29.53 -6.48 4.34
N LYS A 68 -28.87 -7.35 3.57
CA LYS A 68 -28.48 -8.70 4.02
C LYS A 68 -27.17 -8.69 4.82
N MET A 69 -26.39 -7.62 4.73
CA MET A 69 -25.15 -7.51 5.49
C MET A 69 -25.45 -7.19 6.97
N PRO A 70 -24.92 -7.97 7.92
CA PRO A 70 -25.22 -7.76 9.34
C PRO A 70 -24.51 -6.53 9.93
N LEU A 71 -23.50 -5.98 9.24
CA LEU A 71 -22.71 -4.84 9.67
C LEU A 71 -22.48 -3.90 8.48
N ALA A 72 -22.44 -2.60 8.75
CA ALA A 72 -21.98 -1.60 7.80
C ALA A 72 -20.44 -1.52 7.81
N HIS A 73 -19.84 -1.37 6.63
CA HIS A 73 -18.41 -1.12 6.47
C HIS A 73 -18.22 0.23 5.80
N ILE A 74 -17.53 1.14 6.50
CA ILE A 74 -17.36 2.52 6.08
C ILE A 74 -15.87 2.83 6.02
N ALA A 75 -15.43 3.42 4.91
CA ALA A 75 -14.09 3.96 4.76
C ALA A 75 -14.19 5.45 4.44
N ILE A 76 -13.39 6.26 5.13
CA ILE A 76 -13.25 7.69 4.89
C ILE A 76 -11.76 7.96 4.71
N SER A 77 -11.41 8.69 3.66
CA SER A 77 -10.02 9.04 3.33
C SER A 77 -9.93 10.48 2.86
N VAL A 78 -8.77 11.08 3.07
CA VAL A 78 -8.39 12.39 2.54
C VAL A 78 -7.22 12.22 1.58
N GLU A 79 -6.96 13.24 0.75
CA GLU A 79 -5.78 13.26 -0.12
C GLU A 79 -4.50 13.16 0.72
N ALA A 80 -3.62 12.23 0.34
CA ALA A 80 -2.31 12.04 0.94
C ALA A 80 -1.22 12.53 0.00
N VAL A 81 0.00 12.67 0.52
CA VAL A 81 1.17 13.05 -0.27
C VAL A 81 1.88 11.82 -0.85
N GLY A 82 2.65 12.01 -1.93
CA GLY A 82 3.46 10.95 -2.53
C GLY A 82 4.66 10.55 -1.66
N TRP A 83 5.21 9.35 -1.90
CA TRP A 83 6.28 8.73 -1.12
C TRP A 83 7.52 9.61 -0.84
N SER A 84 7.92 10.44 -1.80
CA SER A 84 9.09 11.31 -1.68
C SER A 84 8.81 12.64 -0.95
N HIS A 85 7.55 12.94 -0.65
CA HIS A 85 7.16 14.18 -0.01
C HIS A 85 7.57 14.19 1.48
N PRO A 86 8.14 15.29 2.01
CA PRO A 86 8.59 15.36 3.41
C PRO A 86 7.48 15.08 4.42
N ASP A 87 6.23 15.44 4.09
CA ASP A 87 5.08 15.23 4.97
C ASP A 87 4.61 13.76 5.08
N THR A 88 5.19 12.84 4.32
CA THR A 88 4.85 11.41 4.41
C THR A 88 5.03 10.88 5.83
N ILE A 89 6.15 11.23 6.48
CA ILE A 89 6.45 10.77 7.85
C ILE A 89 5.51 11.45 8.88
N PRO A 90 5.29 12.78 8.87
CA PRO A 90 4.25 13.42 9.67
C PRO A 90 2.87 12.80 9.52
N LEU A 91 2.43 12.46 8.30
CA LEU A 91 1.13 11.81 8.08
C LEU A 91 1.09 10.38 8.64
N MET A 92 2.18 9.62 8.57
CA MET A 92 2.28 8.30 9.23
C MET A 92 2.18 8.42 10.75
N VAL A 93 2.79 9.45 11.35
CA VAL A 93 2.64 9.77 12.78
C VAL A 93 1.20 10.14 13.09
N ALA A 94 0.55 11.00 12.28
CA ALA A 94 -0.85 11.34 12.45
C ALA A 94 -1.76 10.11 12.40
N ASN A 95 -1.53 9.19 11.44
CA ASN A 95 -2.25 7.91 11.37
C ASN A 95 -2.05 7.05 12.63
N THR A 96 -0.84 7.05 13.20
CA THR A 96 -0.54 6.34 14.45
C THR A 96 -1.24 6.97 15.66
N LEU A 97 -1.38 8.31 15.69
CA LEU A 97 -2.11 9.03 16.74
C LEU A 97 -3.62 8.76 16.68
N ILE A 98 -4.20 8.69 15.48
CA ILE A 98 -5.58 8.23 15.28
C ILE A 98 -5.71 6.78 15.73
N GLY A 99 -4.72 5.95 15.40
CA GLY A 99 -4.60 4.57 15.84
C GLY A 99 -5.64 3.63 15.25
N ASN A 100 -5.77 2.47 15.88
CA ASN A 100 -6.73 1.44 15.52
C ASN A 100 -7.45 0.93 16.79
N TRP A 101 -8.63 0.36 16.60
CA TRP A 101 -9.40 -0.25 17.67
C TRP A 101 -10.26 -1.40 17.15
N ASP A 102 -10.41 -2.44 17.95
CA ASP A 102 -11.41 -3.49 17.78
C ASP A 102 -11.94 -3.93 19.15
N ARG A 103 -13.01 -4.74 19.16
CA ARG A 103 -13.62 -5.24 20.40
C ARG A 103 -12.77 -6.19 21.23
N SER A 104 -11.79 -6.85 20.62
CA SER A 104 -10.88 -7.75 21.32
C SER A 104 -9.74 -7.00 22.03
N PHE A 105 -9.62 -5.69 21.76
CA PHE A 105 -8.49 -4.91 22.24
C PHE A 105 -8.60 -4.64 23.75
N GLY A 106 -7.77 -5.34 24.54
CA GLY A 106 -7.84 -5.33 26.00
C GLY A 106 -7.59 -3.98 26.69
N GLY A 107 -7.10 -2.97 25.95
CA GLY A 107 -6.95 -1.60 26.47
C GLY A 107 -8.28 -0.89 26.68
N GLY A 108 -9.34 -1.26 25.94
CA GLY A 108 -10.68 -0.68 26.04
C GLY A 108 -10.67 0.85 26.12
N VAL A 109 -11.25 1.38 27.19
CA VAL A 109 -11.39 2.83 27.44
C VAL A 109 -10.09 3.54 27.82
N ASN A 110 -9.01 2.78 28.08
CA ASN A 110 -7.72 3.29 28.50
C ASN A 110 -6.74 3.47 27.32
N LEU A 111 -7.20 3.30 26.08
CA LEU A 111 -6.37 3.54 24.89
C LEU A 111 -6.00 5.02 24.76
N SER A 112 -4.81 5.30 24.21
CA SER A 112 -4.32 6.67 24.03
C SER A 112 -5.09 7.44 22.95
N SER A 113 -5.55 6.76 21.91
CA SER A 113 -6.36 7.37 20.84
C SER A 113 -7.71 7.83 21.37
N LYS A 114 -8.00 9.12 21.19
CA LYS A 114 -9.30 9.68 21.60
C LYS A 114 -10.46 9.05 20.84
N LEU A 115 -10.26 8.74 19.56
CA LEU A 115 -11.25 8.06 18.73
C LEU A 115 -11.54 6.68 19.31
N ALA A 116 -10.51 5.89 19.62
CA ALA A 116 -10.67 4.57 20.22
C ALA A 116 -11.42 4.62 21.57
N GLN A 117 -11.07 5.58 22.44
CA GLN A 117 -11.77 5.77 23.73
C GLN A 117 -13.26 6.04 23.55
N LEU A 118 -13.62 6.94 22.62
CA LEU A 118 -15.01 7.32 22.37
C LEU A 118 -15.80 6.15 21.76
N THR A 119 -15.21 5.43 20.82
CA THR A 119 -15.82 4.24 20.21
C THR A 119 -16.09 3.15 21.24
N CYS A 120 -15.11 2.88 22.13
CA CYS A 120 -15.26 1.88 23.18
C CYS A 120 -16.31 2.31 24.22
N HIS A 121 -16.24 3.54 24.73
CA HIS A 121 -17.21 4.06 25.71
C HIS A 121 -18.65 4.09 25.18
N GLY A 122 -18.82 4.55 23.94
CA GLY A 122 -20.14 4.71 23.32
C GLY A 122 -20.66 3.45 22.64
N ASN A 123 -19.87 2.36 22.60
CA ASN A 123 -20.17 1.16 21.83
C ASN A 123 -20.57 1.48 20.37
N LEU A 124 -19.81 2.40 19.75
CA LEU A 124 -20.18 3.03 18.46
C LEU A 124 -19.86 2.15 17.24
N CYS A 125 -18.90 1.24 17.38
CA CYS A 125 -18.47 0.31 16.33
C CYS A 125 -18.27 -1.09 16.91
N HIS A 126 -18.22 -2.08 16.02
CA HIS A 126 -17.92 -3.47 16.34
C HIS A 126 -16.43 -3.79 16.18
#